data_AF-A0A1I1G0X6-F1
#
_entry.id   AF-A0A1I1G0X6-F1
#
_cell.length_a   1.000
_cell.length_b   1.000
_cell.length_c   1.000
_cell.angle_alpha   90.00
_cell.angle_beta   90.00
_cell.angle_gamma   90.00
#
_symmetry.space_group_name_H-M   'P 1'
#
loop_
_entity.id
_entity.type
_entity.pdbx_description
1 polymer ?
#
loop_
_entity_poly.entity_id
_entity_poly.type
_entity_poly.pdbx_seq_one_letter_code
_entity_poly.pdbx_strand_id
1 'polypeptide(L)'
;MFSLTGLTGCGTTQAPGAQGPVPEYTVADQEESEATGSVALVIPNATEDEAIAAIRDFAEGIDGQLHYEITVVRNQSDGDYVCRGKWVKDEKAAEIYGSGQVVSDSWPAIDTDCPGS
;
A
#
# COMPACT_ATOMS: atom_id res chain seq x y z
N MET A 1 49.96 -27.18 -4.59
CA MET A 1 48.96 -27.53 -3.56
C MET A 1 48.75 -26.30 -2.69
N PHE A 2 47.77 -25.48 -3.04
CA PHE A 2 47.29 -24.37 -2.22
C PHE A 2 45.76 -24.42 -2.30
N SER A 3 45.16 -24.95 -1.24
CA SER A 3 43.71 -24.95 -1.05
C SER A 3 43.30 -23.53 -0.71
N LEU A 4 42.46 -22.91 -1.54
CA LEU A 4 41.79 -21.65 -1.21
C LEU A 4 40.35 -21.95 -0.81
N THR A 5 40.14 -21.65 0.46
CA THR A 5 38.94 -21.69 1.28
C THR A 5 37.76 -21.02 0.58
N GLY A 6 36.60 -21.69 0.61
CA GLY A 6 35.34 -21.14 0.14
C GLY A 6 34.94 -19.89 0.89
N LEU A 7 34.66 -18.82 0.14
CA LEU A 7 33.82 -17.72 0.58
C LEU A 7 32.41 -17.99 0.06
N THR A 8 31.60 -18.60 0.91
CA THR A 8 30.14 -18.58 0.81
C THR A 8 29.69 -17.14 1.04
N GLY A 9 29.81 -16.31 0.01
CA GLY A 9 29.12 -15.04 -0.05
C GLY A 9 27.66 -15.30 -0.37
N CYS A 10 26.87 -15.67 0.65
CA CYS A 10 25.44 -15.41 0.63
C CYS A 10 25.28 -13.89 0.63
N GLY A 11 25.37 -13.28 -0.54
CA GLY A 11 24.70 -12.01 -0.78
C GLY A 11 23.22 -12.30 -0.56
N THR A 12 22.71 -11.92 0.60
CA THR A 12 21.28 -11.83 0.83
C THR A 12 20.77 -10.78 -0.14
N THR A 13 20.42 -11.21 -1.35
CA THR A 13 19.44 -10.52 -2.18
C THR A 13 18.19 -10.48 -1.32
N GLN A 14 17.97 -9.34 -0.69
CA GLN A 14 16.72 -9.04 -0.01
C GLN A 14 15.65 -9.12 -1.10
N ALA A 15 14.93 -10.23 -1.14
CA ALA A 15 13.79 -10.39 -2.03
C ALA A 15 12.81 -9.24 -1.70
N PRO A 16 12.32 -8.48 -2.69
CA PRO A 16 11.31 -7.47 -2.44
C PRO A 16 10.05 -8.21 -1.99
N GLY A 17 9.53 -7.85 -0.81
CA GLY A 17 8.21 -8.25 -0.34
C GLY A 17 8.09 -9.72 0.09
N ALA A 18 8.37 -10.02 1.35
CA ALA A 18 7.51 -10.99 2.02
C ALA A 18 6.16 -10.30 2.26
N GLN A 19 5.35 -10.15 1.20
CA GLN A 19 3.94 -9.85 1.34
C GLN A 19 3.34 -11.07 2.04
N GLY A 20 2.83 -10.89 3.26
CA GLY A 20 1.97 -11.88 3.88
C GLY A 20 0.78 -12.22 2.97
N PRO A 21 0.00 -13.26 3.28
CA PRO A 21 -1.22 -13.53 2.52
C PRO A 21 -2.08 -12.26 2.47
N VAL A 22 -2.55 -11.89 1.26
CA VAL A 22 -3.51 -10.81 1.11
C VAL A 22 -4.77 -11.19 1.89
N PRO A 23 -5.23 -10.37 2.84
CA PRO A 23 -6.45 -10.67 3.58
C PRO A 23 -7.67 -10.47 2.68
N GLU A 24 -8.72 -11.25 2.94
CA GLU A 24 -10.03 -10.97 2.36
C GLU A 24 -10.57 -9.65 2.91
N TYR A 25 -11.06 -8.78 2.02
CA TYR A 25 -11.68 -7.51 2.39
C TYR A 25 -13.03 -7.33 1.68
N THR A 26 -13.87 -6.48 2.25
CA THR A 26 -15.11 -6.02 1.61
C THR A 26 -15.04 -4.53 1.35
N VAL A 27 -15.48 -4.10 0.17
CA VAL A 27 -15.64 -2.69 -0.17
C VAL A 27 -16.91 -2.17 0.50
N ALA A 28 -16.77 -1.18 1.38
CA ALA A 28 -17.88 -0.61 2.14
C ALA A 28 -18.35 0.72 1.58
N ASP A 29 -17.41 1.58 1.20
CA ASP A 29 -17.68 2.89 0.62
C ASP A 29 -16.68 3.11 -0.51
N GLN A 30 -17.14 3.48 -1.69
CA GLN A 30 -16.28 3.74 -2.84
C GLN A 30 -16.84 4.91 -3.62
N GLU A 31 -16.02 5.94 -3.76
CA GLU A 31 -16.34 7.11 -4.56
C GLU A 31 -15.24 7.32 -5.59
N GLU A 32 -15.63 7.42 -6.86
CA GLU A 32 -14.69 7.60 -7.95
C GLU A 32 -15.12 8.75 -8.85
N SER A 33 -14.11 9.45 -9.38
CA SER A 33 -14.21 10.44 -10.43
C SER A 33 -13.15 10.15 -11.50
N GLU A 34 -13.15 10.92 -12.58
CA GLU A 34 -12.19 10.73 -13.68
C GLU A 34 -10.72 10.82 -13.23
N ALA A 35 -10.42 11.64 -12.21
CA ALA A 35 -9.03 11.89 -11.79
C ALA A 35 -8.70 11.33 -10.40
N THR A 36 -9.69 11.17 -9.51
CA THR A 36 -9.46 10.75 -8.13
C THR A 36 -10.46 9.70 -7.69
N GLY A 37 -10.08 8.85 -6.75
CA GLY A 37 -11.00 7.96 -6.06
C GLY A 37 -10.70 7.83 -4.57
N SER A 38 -11.66 7.29 -3.85
CA SER A 38 -11.51 6.88 -2.46
C SER A 38 -12.25 5.57 -2.23
N VAL A 39 -11.75 4.77 -1.28
CA VAL A 39 -12.40 3.52 -0.89
C VAL A 39 -12.18 3.24 0.59
N ALA A 40 -13.19 2.68 1.24
CA ALA A 40 -13.11 2.05 2.55
C ALA A 40 -13.19 0.53 2.41
N LEU A 41 -12.13 -0.16 2.81
CA LEU A 41 -12.04 -1.61 2.89
C LEU A 41 -12.29 -2.05 4.32
N VAL A 42 -13.22 -2.99 4.51
CA VAL A 42 -13.51 -3.56 5.83
C VAL A 42 -12.85 -4.92 5.94
N ILE A 43 -11.98 -5.03 6.94
CA ILE A 43 -11.31 -6.26 7.34
C ILE A 43 -11.56 -6.47 8.83
N PRO A 44 -12.44 -7.41 9.21
CA PRO A 44 -12.71 -7.67 10.62
C PRO A 44 -11.43 -8.05 11.38
N ASN A 45 -11.16 -7.35 12.48
CA ASN A 45 -9.96 -7.55 13.32
C ASN A 45 -8.62 -7.30 12.61
N ALA A 46 -8.59 -6.48 11.54
CA ALA A 46 -7.36 -6.21 10.80
C ALA A 46 -6.20 -5.80 11.72
N THR A 47 -5.07 -6.47 11.51
CA THR A 47 -3.75 -6.02 11.94
C THR A 47 -3.20 -4.94 10.98
N GLU A 48 -2.16 -4.23 11.39
CA GLU A 48 -1.51 -3.23 10.51
C GLU A 48 -0.91 -3.89 9.26
N ASP A 49 -0.25 -5.04 9.40
CA ASP A 49 0.33 -5.78 8.27
C ASP A 49 -0.74 -6.23 7.26
N GLU A 50 -1.87 -6.73 7.73
CA GLU A 50 -3.01 -7.09 6.89
C GLU A 50 -3.61 -5.86 6.20
N ALA A 51 -3.75 -4.75 6.93
CA ALA A 51 -4.25 -3.51 6.35
C ALA A 51 -3.33 -2.97 5.24
N ILE A 52 -2.01 -2.97 5.45
CA ILE A 52 -1.02 -2.58 4.43
C ILE A 52 -1.09 -3.53 3.22
N ALA A 53 -1.21 -4.84 3.46
CA ALA A 53 -1.34 -5.81 2.39
C ALA A 53 -2.60 -5.58 1.54
N ALA A 54 -3.76 -5.35 2.18
CA ALA A 54 -5.01 -5.04 1.48
C ALA A 54 -4.95 -3.73 0.69
N ILE A 55 -4.34 -2.70 1.26
CA ILE A 55 -4.13 -1.41 0.59
C ILE A 55 -3.32 -1.60 -0.69
N ARG A 56 -2.23 -2.38 -0.63
CA ARG A 56 -1.39 -2.66 -1.79
C ARG A 56 -2.11 -3.52 -2.83
N ASP A 57 -2.83 -4.54 -2.40
CA ASP A 57 -3.62 -5.41 -3.27
C ASP A 57 -4.68 -4.61 -4.04
N PHE A 58 -5.48 -3.79 -3.35
CA PHE A 58 -6.46 -2.93 -4.00
C PHE A 58 -5.80 -1.95 -4.98
N ALA A 59 -4.63 -1.41 -4.62
CA ALA A 59 -3.90 -0.48 -5.46
C ALA A 59 -3.40 -1.08 -6.78
N GLU A 60 -3.15 -2.40 -6.86
CA GLU A 60 -2.77 -3.08 -8.11
C GLU A 60 -3.90 -3.05 -9.14
N GLY A 61 -5.16 -2.93 -8.69
CA GLY A 61 -6.35 -2.87 -9.53
C GLY A 61 -6.75 -1.48 -10.01
N ILE A 62 -6.09 -0.41 -9.54
CA ILE A 62 -6.45 0.96 -9.91
C ILE A 62 -6.06 1.23 -11.37
N ASP A 63 -7.06 1.54 -12.19
CA ASP A 63 -6.86 1.95 -13.57
C ASP A 63 -7.66 3.22 -13.88
N GLY A 64 -7.01 4.19 -14.54
CA GLY A 64 -7.61 5.47 -14.90
C GLY A 64 -7.33 6.61 -13.91
N GLN A 65 -7.50 6.41 -12.59
CA GLN A 65 -7.31 7.48 -11.61
C GLN A 65 -5.84 7.94 -11.53
N LEU A 66 -5.65 9.20 -11.14
CA LEU A 66 -4.34 9.81 -10.88
C LEU A 66 -3.97 9.74 -9.39
N HIS A 67 -4.96 9.76 -8.52
CA HIS A 67 -4.82 9.67 -7.06
C HIS A 67 -5.94 8.84 -6.45
N TYR A 68 -5.62 8.05 -5.43
CA TYR A 68 -6.60 7.21 -4.75
C TYR A 68 -6.30 7.14 -3.25
N GLU A 69 -7.30 7.41 -2.41
CA GLU A 69 -7.21 7.17 -0.97
C GLU A 69 -7.87 5.84 -0.59
N ILE A 70 -7.10 4.95 0.03
CA ILE A 70 -7.54 3.60 0.39
C ILE A 70 -7.51 3.48 1.91
N THR A 71 -8.65 3.42 2.56
CA THR A 71 -8.75 3.34 4.03
C THR A 71 -9.15 1.94 4.44
N VAL A 72 -8.44 1.34 5.40
CA VAL A 72 -8.84 0.07 6.00
C VAL A 72 -9.43 0.32 7.37
N VAL A 73 -10.64 -0.20 7.61
CA VAL A 73 -11.35 -0.12 8.88
C VAL A 73 -11.70 -1.52 9.38
N ARG A 74 -11.84 -1.68 10.70
CA ARG A 74 -12.30 -2.96 11.29
C ARG A 74 -13.81 -3.15 11.19
N ASN A 75 -14.55 -2.05 11.11
CA ASN A 75 -16.01 -1.99 10.98
C ASN A 75 -16.40 -0.70 10.26
N GLN A 76 -17.48 -0.71 9.47
CA GLN A 76 -18.01 0.48 8.78
C GLN A 76 -18.53 1.57 9.74
N SER A 77 -18.92 1.18 10.95
CA SER A 77 -19.46 2.10 11.96
C SER A 77 -18.38 2.70 12.85
N ASP A 78 -17.17 2.13 12.84
CA ASP A 78 -16.05 2.64 13.60
C ASP A 78 -15.42 3.79 12.82
N GLY A 79 -15.36 4.98 13.43
CA GLY A 79 -14.69 6.15 12.84
C GLY A 79 -13.16 6.04 12.81
N ASP A 80 -12.60 4.95 13.37
CA ASP A 80 -11.18 4.71 13.48
C ASP A 80 -10.68 3.81 12.33
N TYR A 81 -9.71 4.31 11.58
CA TYR A 81 -9.02 3.53 10.55
C TYR A 81 -7.80 2.81 11.13
N VAL A 82 -7.50 1.64 10.58
CA VAL A 82 -6.31 0.85 10.92
C VAL A 82 -5.09 1.39 10.19
N CYS A 83 -5.21 1.53 8.87
CA CYS A 83 -4.22 2.16 8.02
C CYS A 83 -4.92 2.87 6.86
N ARG A 84 -4.25 3.88 6.30
CA ARG A 84 -4.69 4.59 5.11
C ARG A 84 -3.54 4.64 4.10
N GLY A 85 -3.82 4.21 2.87
CA GLY A 85 -2.95 4.34 1.72
C GLY A 85 -3.29 5.58 0.91
N LYS A 86 -2.27 6.33 0.52
CA LYS A 86 -2.36 7.39 -0.50
C LYS A 86 -1.61 6.95 -1.73
N TRP A 87 -2.36 6.49 -2.72
CA TRP A 87 -1.83 6.03 -4.00
C TRP A 87 -1.81 7.19 -4.99
N VAL A 88 -0.75 7.28 -5.77
CA VAL A 88 -0.61 8.23 -6.87
C VAL A 88 0.03 7.56 -8.08
N LYS A 89 -0.48 7.91 -9.25
CA LYS A 89 -0.10 7.26 -10.51
C LYS A 89 1.32 7.60 -10.96
N ASP A 90 1.71 8.85 -10.81
CA ASP A 90 2.96 9.41 -11.29
C ASP A 90 3.39 10.64 -10.46
N GLU A 91 4.61 11.12 -10.73
CA GLU A 91 5.19 12.28 -10.05
C GLU A 91 4.29 13.53 -10.14
N LYS A 92 3.69 13.77 -11.31
CA LYS A 92 2.81 14.92 -11.52
C LYS A 92 1.55 14.81 -10.68
N ALA A 93 0.98 13.60 -10.57
CA ALA A 93 -0.14 13.35 -9.68
C ALA A 93 0.24 13.50 -8.21
N ALA A 94 1.46 13.11 -7.82
CA ALA A 94 1.98 13.32 -6.47
C ALA A 94 2.13 14.82 -6.12
N GLU A 95 2.57 15.64 -7.07
CA GLU A 95 2.64 17.10 -6.91
C GLU A 95 1.25 17.75 -6.78
N ILE A 96 0.29 17.32 -7.60
CA ILE A 96 -1.04 17.93 -7.66
C ILE A 96 -1.94 17.45 -6.50
N TYR A 97 -1.93 16.14 -6.22
CA TYR A 97 -2.87 15.49 -5.31
C TYR A 97 -2.21 14.96 -4.03
N GLY A 98 -0.97 14.47 -4.14
CA GLY A 98 -0.23 13.91 -3.01
C GLY A 98 0.24 14.96 -1.99
N SER A 99 0.05 16.26 -2.26
CA SER A 99 0.47 17.37 -1.38
C SER A 99 1.95 17.31 -1.00
N GLY A 100 2.80 16.71 -1.85
CA GLY A 100 4.21 16.47 -1.58
C GLY A 100 4.52 15.40 -0.52
N GLN A 101 3.52 14.66 -0.04
CA GLN A 101 3.69 13.60 0.97
C GLN A 101 4.18 12.30 0.34
N VAL A 102 3.77 12.01 -0.89
CA VAL A 102 4.21 10.83 -1.63
C VAL A 102 5.42 11.20 -2.47
N VAL A 103 6.62 10.82 -2.00
CA VAL A 103 7.89 10.98 -2.71
C VAL A 103 8.44 9.59 -3.02
N SER A 104 8.67 9.29 -4.29
CA SER A 104 9.15 7.98 -4.72
C SER A 104 10.03 8.09 -5.97
N ASP A 105 11.03 7.20 -6.06
CA ASP A 105 11.84 7.01 -7.26
C ASP A 105 11.16 6.11 -8.30
N SER A 106 10.00 5.53 -7.95
CA SER A 106 9.24 4.59 -8.78
C SER A 106 7.74 4.87 -8.73
N TRP A 107 7.07 4.71 -9.86
CA TRP A 107 5.65 5.01 -10.03
C TRP A 107 4.91 3.83 -10.68
N PRO A 108 3.64 3.58 -10.32
CA PRO A 108 2.86 4.29 -9.30
C PRO A 108 3.43 4.09 -7.89
N ALA A 109 3.14 5.03 -7.00
CA ALA A 109 3.63 5.02 -5.62
C ALA A 109 2.48 5.04 -4.64
N ILE A 110 2.70 4.47 -3.46
CA ILE A 110 1.73 4.49 -2.38
C ILE A 110 2.45 4.73 -1.05
N ASP A 111 1.97 5.74 -0.32
CA ASP A 111 2.38 5.99 1.05
C ASP A 111 1.31 5.44 2.00
N THR A 112 1.72 4.77 3.08
CA THR A 112 0.81 4.13 4.03
C THR A 112 0.99 4.72 5.43
N ASP A 113 -0.09 5.27 5.96
CA ASP A 113 -0.18 5.91 7.28
C ASP A 113 -1.02 5.03 8.23
N CYS A 114 -0.41 4.53 9.30
CA CYS A 114 -1.06 3.70 10.32
C CYS A 114 -0.92 4.38 11.69
N PRO A 115 -1.99 4.85 12.35
CA PRO A 115 -1.90 5.63 13.59
C PRO A 115 -1.33 4.88 14.81
N GLY A 116 -1.10 3.56 14.72
CA GLY A 116 -0.49 2.73 15.76
C GLY A 116 1.03 2.52 15.61
N SER A 117 1.64 3.00 14.53
CA SER A 117 3.06 2.79 14.19
C SER A 117 4.03 3.83 14.78
#